data_AF-A0A511Y8D7-F1
#
_entry.id   AF-A0A511Y8D7-F1
#
_cell.length_a   1.000
_cell.length_b   1.000
_cell.length_c   1.000
_cell.angle_alpha   90.00
_cell.angle_beta   90.00
_cell.angle_gamma   90.00
#
_symmetry.space_group_name_H-M   'P 1'
#
loop_
_entity.id
_entity.type
_entity.pdbx_description
1 polymer ?
#
loop_
_entity_poly.entity_id
_entity_poly.type
_entity_poly.pdbx_seq_one_letter_code
_entity_poly.pdbx_strand_id
1 'polypeptide(L)'
;MSLKSFAELEAVVIRVPYNETLEITEEHLKNKEIRNRAVLIYTGWDEHWNTERYYNNHPYLTESAAEYLKSCAVKLVGIDSYNIDYTAGKTRPVHSILLGAQILIVEHLCDLELAA
;
A
#
# COMPACT_ATOMS: atom_id res chain seq x y z
N MET A 1 15.86 2.11 13.88
CA MET A 1 15.46 3.29 13.08
C MET A 1 15.27 4.48 14.00
N SER A 2 15.41 5.71 13.48
CA SER A 2 15.08 6.92 14.25
C SER A 2 13.62 7.33 14.02
N LEU A 3 13.07 8.21 14.86
CA LEU A 3 11.68 8.69 14.73
C LEU A 3 11.40 9.30 13.35
N LYS A 4 12.38 10.01 12.78
CA LYS A 4 12.29 10.64 11.45
C LYS A 4 12.15 9.64 10.29
N SER A 5 12.35 8.35 10.54
CA SER A 5 12.14 7.30 9.55
C SER A 5 10.66 7.00 9.31
N PHE A 6 9.76 7.44 10.20
CA PHE A 6 8.32 7.16 10.12
C PHE A 6 7.39 8.28 10.60
N ALA A 7 7.94 9.35 11.20
CA ALA A 7 7.20 10.56 11.54
C ALA A 7 7.57 11.70 10.57
N GLU A 8 6.62 12.62 10.35
CA GLU A 8 6.80 13.82 9.51
C GLU A 8 7.24 13.49 8.07
N LEU A 9 6.85 12.32 7.55
CA LEU A 9 7.09 11.96 6.16
C LEU A 9 6.12 12.73 5.25
N GLU A 10 6.65 13.32 4.18
CA GLU A 10 5.79 13.73 3.07
C GLU A 10 5.10 12.50 2.50
N ALA A 11 3.77 12.53 2.45
CA ALA A 11 2.95 11.44 1.95
C ALA A 11 2.30 11.83 0.61
N VAL A 12 2.14 10.83 -0.26
CA VAL A 12 1.32 10.94 -1.47
C VAL A 12 0.26 9.85 -1.44
N VAL A 13 -0.98 10.23 -1.73
CA VAL A 13 -2.09 9.28 -1.89
C VAL A 13 -2.22 8.90 -3.35
N ILE A 14 -2.14 7.61 -3.63
CA ILE A 14 -2.40 7.04 -4.95
C ILE A 14 -3.75 6.33 -4.89
N ARG A 15 -4.68 6.79 -5.72
CA ARG A 15 -6.06 6.31 -5.75
C ARG A 15 -6.18 5.20 -6.79
N VAL A 16 -6.51 4.01 -6.34
CA VAL A 16 -6.77 2.80 -7.15
C VAL A 16 -8.03 2.12 -6.59
N PRO A 17 -9.23 2.63 -6.91
CA PRO A 17 -10.48 2.14 -6.34
C PRO A 17 -10.69 0.64 -6.56
N TYR A 18 -11.18 -0.06 -5.53
CA TYR A 18 -11.38 -1.51 -5.58
C TYR A 18 -12.37 -1.96 -6.68
N ASN A 19 -13.24 -1.05 -7.12
CA ASN A 19 -14.22 -1.28 -8.18
C ASN A 19 -13.61 -1.21 -9.60
N GLU A 20 -12.38 -0.69 -9.74
CA GLU A 20 -11.61 -0.71 -10.97
C GLU A 20 -10.70 -1.95 -11.02
N THR A 21 -10.01 -2.26 -9.93
CA THR A 21 -9.14 -3.43 -9.81
C THR A 21 -8.89 -3.79 -8.34
N LEU A 22 -8.65 -5.08 -8.07
CA LEU A 22 -8.10 -5.56 -6.80
C LEU A 22 -6.57 -5.70 -6.83
N GLU A 23 -6.00 -5.77 -8.03
CA GLU A 23 -4.57 -6.00 -8.25
C GLU A 23 -3.86 -4.70 -8.60
N ILE A 24 -3.06 -4.22 -7.65
CA ILE A 24 -2.35 -2.93 -7.74
C ILE A 24 -0.93 -3.18 -8.21
N THR A 25 -0.72 -2.96 -9.51
CA THR A 25 0.55 -3.14 -10.21
C THR A 25 1.41 -1.86 -10.23
N GLU A 26 2.66 -1.96 -10.69
CA GLU A 26 3.56 -0.83 -10.88
C GLU A 26 3.02 0.23 -11.86
N GLU A 27 2.14 -0.12 -12.79
CA GLU A 27 1.56 0.83 -13.74
C GLU A 27 0.73 1.91 -13.04
N HIS A 28 0.05 1.56 -11.94
CA HIS A 28 -0.70 2.50 -11.11
C HIS A 28 0.20 3.50 -10.37
N LEU A 29 1.48 3.13 -10.20
CA LEU A 29 2.48 3.90 -9.45
C LEU A 29 3.37 4.75 -10.36
N LYS A 30 3.51 4.36 -11.63
CA LYS A 30 4.32 5.08 -12.61
C LYS A 30 3.79 6.49 -12.83
N ASN A 31 4.71 7.39 -13.19
CA ASN A 31 4.44 8.81 -13.43
C ASN A 31 3.90 9.58 -12.19
N LYS A 32 4.11 9.05 -10.99
CA LYS A 32 3.82 9.72 -9.71
C LYS A 32 5.11 10.15 -9.00
N GLU A 33 5.04 11.24 -8.25
CA GLU A 33 6.16 11.72 -7.43
C GLU A 33 6.23 10.98 -6.08
N ILE A 34 6.75 9.76 -6.09
CA ILE A 34 6.77 8.85 -4.93
C ILE A 34 8.15 8.68 -4.26
N ARG A 35 9.21 9.19 -4.88
CA ARG A 35 10.58 8.94 -4.44
C ARG A 35 10.85 9.57 -3.07
N ASN A 36 11.44 8.81 -2.13
CA ASN A 36 11.73 9.23 -0.76
C ASN A 36 10.51 9.70 0.08
N ARG A 37 9.29 9.34 -0.33
CA ARG A 37 8.03 9.72 0.35
C ARG A 37 7.37 8.51 1.04
N ALA A 38 6.34 8.77 1.83
CA ALA A 38 5.33 7.78 2.17
C ALA A 38 4.33 7.67 1.01
N VAL A 39 3.94 6.45 0.66
CA VAL A 39 2.95 6.19 -0.39
C VAL A 39 1.74 5.53 0.27
N LEU A 40 0.59 6.18 0.22
CA LEU A 40 -0.66 5.66 0.76
C LEU A 40 -1.54 5.24 -0.40
N ILE A 41 -1.96 3.99 -0.41
CA ILE A 41 -2.79 3.40 -1.45
C ILE A 41 -4.24 3.44 -0.98
N TYR A 42 -5.02 4.30 -1.62
CA TYR A 42 -6.45 4.40 -1.39
C TYR A 42 -7.18 3.48 -2.38
N THR A 43 -7.94 2.54 -1.84
CA THR A 43 -8.77 1.62 -2.60
C THR A 43 -10.25 1.78 -2.27
N GLY A 44 -10.58 2.42 -1.15
CA GLY A 44 -11.94 2.53 -0.61
C GLY A 44 -12.42 1.23 0.04
N TRP A 45 -11.52 0.30 0.37
CA TRP A 45 -11.88 -0.99 0.97
C TRP A 45 -12.26 -0.87 2.45
N ASP A 46 -11.85 0.22 3.10
CA ASP A 46 -12.20 0.57 4.47
C ASP A 46 -13.72 0.73 4.68
N GLU A 47 -14.50 1.01 3.63
CA GLU A 47 -15.97 1.01 3.71
C GLU A 47 -16.56 -0.35 4.16
N HIS A 48 -15.80 -1.44 4.01
CA HIS A 48 -16.19 -2.78 4.43
C HIS A 48 -15.72 -3.13 5.85
N TRP A 49 -15.05 -2.23 6.57
CA TRP A 49 -14.47 -2.49 7.88
C TRP A 49 -15.43 -3.21 8.85
N ASN A 50 -14.88 -4.14 9.63
CA ASN A 50 -15.62 -4.92 10.63
C ASN A 50 -16.79 -5.75 10.05
N THR A 51 -16.65 -6.20 8.80
CA THR A 51 -17.56 -7.16 8.16
C THR A 51 -16.80 -8.38 7.64
N GLU A 52 -17.49 -9.49 7.39
CA GLU A 52 -16.86 -10.68 6.77
C GLU A 52 -16.25 -10.35 5.40
N ARG A 53 -16.84 -9.41 4.66
CA ARG A 53 -16.35 -8.99 3.34
C ARG A 53 -14.97 -8.37 3.42
N TYR A 54 -14.65 -7.63 4.49
CA TYR A 54 -13.35 -6.98 4.64
C TYR A 54 -12.17 -7.96 4.51
N TYR A 55 -12.34 -9.16 5.05
CA TYR A 55 -11.29 -10.19 5.15
C TYR A 55 -11.16 -11.06 3.90
N ASN A 56 -11.98 -10.84 2.88
CA ASN A 56 -12.08 -11.72 1.71
C ASN A 56 -11.98 -10.92 0.41
N ASN A 57 -11.20 -11.42 -0.56
CA ASN A 57 -11.08 -10.84 -1.90
C ASN A 57 -10.81 -9.31 -1.90
N HIS A 58 -9.90 -8.89 -1.01
CA HIS A 58 -9.52 -7.50 -0.80
C HIS A 58 -8.44 -7.04 -1.80
N PRO A 59 -8.33 -5.72 -2.07
CA PRO A 59 -7.24 -5.17 -2.88
C PRO A 59 -5.86 -5.43 -2.27
N TYR A 60 -4.85 -5.60 -3.12
CA TYR A 60 -3.47 -5.91 -2.74
C TYR A 60 -2.47 -5.37 -3.76
N LEU A 61 -1.19 -5.29 -3.39
CA LEU A 61 -0.09 -4.93 -4.29
C LEU A 61 0.54 -6.19 -4.90
N THR A 62 0.96 -6.09 -6.15
CA THR A 62 1.76 -7.14 -6.78
C THR A 62 3.21 -7.10 -6.33
N GLU A 63 3.93 -8.21 -6.56
CA GLU A 63 5.38 -8.28 -6.41
C GLU A 63 6.09 -7.19 -7.24
N SER A 64 5.64 -6.95 -8.48
CA SER A 64 6.19 -5.92 -9.36
C SER A 64 5.96 -4.50 -8.83
N ALA A 65 4.81 -4.24 -8.20
CA ALA A 65 4.56 -2.97 -7.50
C ALA A 65 5.52 -2.78 -6.32
N ALA A 66 5.75 -3.83 -5.52
CA ALA A 66 6.70 -3.79 -4.40
C ALA A 66 8.14 -3.50 -4.86
N GLU A 67 8.61 -4.17 -5.91
CA GLU A 67 9.93 -3.91 -6.49
C GLU A 67 10.05 -2.48 -7.03
N TYR A 68 8.98 -1.96 -7.66
CA TYR A 68 8.97 -0.58 -8.14
C TYR A 68 9.06 0.44 -7.00
N LEU A 69 8.27 0.27 -5.93
CA LEU A 69 8.31 1.12 -4.73
C LEU A 69 9.70 1.12 -4.09
N LYS A 70 10.32 -0.07 -3.98
CA LYS A 70 11.69 -0.25 -3.52
C LYS A 70 12.71 0.48 -4.40
N SER A 71 12.61 0.36 -5.72
CA SER A 71 13.48 1.07 -6.67
C SER A 71 13.34 2.60 -6.57
N CYS A 72 12.18 3.07 -6.12
CA CYS A 72 11.90 4.48 -5.85
C CYS A 72 12.33 4.93 -4.45
N ALA A 73 12.93 4.06 -3.63
CA ALA A 73 13.36 4.38 -2.25
C ALA A 73 12.23 5.03 -1.41
N VAL A 74 11.00 4.57 -1.61
CA VAL A 74 9.84 4.91 -0.77
C VAL A 74 10.18 4.60 0.69
N LYS A 75 9.68 5.42 1.62
CA LYS A 75 10.00 5.28 3.05
C LYS A 75 8.97 4.42 3.79
N LEU A 76 7.72 4.52 3.37
CA LEU A 76 6.58 3.84 3.97
C LEU A 76 5.53 3.58 2.91
N VAL A 77 4.87 2.42 2.97
CA VAL A 77 3.73 2.07 2.13
C VAL A 77 2.53 1.78 3.02
N GLY A 78 1.44 2.50 2.79
CA GLY A 78 0.18 2.32 3.49
C GLY A 78 -0.90 1.79 2.55
N ILE A 79 -1.85 1.01 3.06
CA ILE A 79 -3.06 0.60 2.33
C ILE A 79 -4.27 0.55 3.27
N ASP A 80 -5.45 0.92 2.76
CA ASP A 80 -6.74 0.87 3.46
C ASP A 80 -7.42 -0.52 3.44
N SER A 81 -6.68 -1.53 2.99
CA SER A 81 -7.16 -2.91 2.80
C SER A 81 -6.77 -3.85 3.94
N TYR A 82 -7.31 -5.07 3.93
CA TYR A 82 -7.05 -6.11 4.93
C TYR A 82 -5.58 -6.56 4.96
N ASN A 83 -4.94 -6.65 3.80
CA ASN A 83 -3.52 -6.95 3.72
C ASN A 83 -2.93 -6.35 2.44
N ILE A 84 -1.66 -5.97 2.47
CA ILE A 84 -0.95 -5.47 1.30
C ILE A 84 -0.57 -6.61 0.33
N ASP A 85 -0.45 -7.84 0.81
CA ASP A 85 -0.26 -9.04 -0.01
C ASP A 85 -1.59 -9.73 -0.34
N TYR A 86 -1.60 -10.48 -1.44
CA TYR A 86 -2.68 -11.39 -1.75
C TYR A 86 -2.77 -12.55 -0.73
N THR A 87 -3.87 -12.61 0.03
CA THR A 87 -4.00 -13.53 1.17
C THR A 87 -4.49 -14.93 0.83
N ALA A 88 -5.06 -15.14 -0.36
CA ALA A 88 -5.42 -16.48 -0.83
C ALA A 88 -4.19 -17.27 -1.36
N GLY A 89 -3.07 -16.59 -1.58
CA GLY A 89 -1.77 -17.22 -1.82
C GLY A 89 -1.12 -17.72 -0.51
N LYS A 90 -0.09 -18.57 -0.64
CA LYS A 90 0.75 -18.99 0.50
C LYS A 90 2.08 -18.21 0.57
N THR A 91 2.18 -17.11 -0.16
CA THR A 91 3.39 -16.27 -0.26
C THR A 91 3.08 -14.85 0.15
N ARG A 92 4.10 -14.10 0.58
CA ARG A 92 4.01 -12.68 0.99
C ARG A 92 5.14 -11.85 0.35
N PRO A 93 5.19 -11.77 -0.99
CA PRO A 93 6.27 -11.08 -1.69
C PRO A 93 6.35 -9.59 -1.31
N VAL A 94 5.22 -8.89 -1.16
CA VAL A 94 5.23 -7.46 -0.85
C VAL A 94 5.83 -7.19 0.52
N HIS A 95 5.41 -7.93 1.54
CA HIS A 95 6.06 -7.85 2.87
C HIS A 95 7.56 -8.14 2.78
N SER A 96 7.94 -9.22 2.08
CA SER A 96 9.33 -9.67 2.01
C SER A 96 10.23 -8.63 1.34
N ILE A 97 9.76 -8.04 0.24
CA ILE A 97 10.51 -7.06 -0.55
C ILE A 97 10.62 -5.73 0.19
N LEU A 98 9.49 -5.19 0.67
CA LEU A 98 9.46 -3.87 1.30
C LEU A 98 10.21 -3.88 2.64
N LEU A 99 9.90 -4.82 3.53
CA LEU A 99 10.56 -4.90 4.84
C LEU A 99 12.04 -5.29 4.70
N GLY A 100 12.38 -6.15 3.73
CA GLY A 100 13.76 -6.47 3.40
C GLY A 100 14.56 -5.26 2.91
N ALA A 101 13.89 -4.28 2.29
CA ALA A 101 14.47 -2.99 1.90
C ALA A 101 14.34 -1.89 2.97
N GLN A 102 13.91 -2.23 4.19
CA GLN A 102 13.67 -1.28 5.29
C GLN A 102 12.59 -0.23 5.00
N ILE A 103 11.61 -0.59 4.16
CA ILE A 103 10.42 0.22 3.85
C ILE A 103 9.30 -0.27 4.75
N LEU A 104 8.72 0.64 5.54
CA LEU A 104 7.68 0.28 6.50
C LEU A 104 6.33 0.04 5.81
N ILE A 105 5.49 -0.78 6.44
CA ILE A 105 4.14 -1.11 5.95
C ILE A 105 3.12 -0.69 6.99
N VAL A 106 2.02 -0.10 6.55
CA VAL A 106 0.84 0.20 7.37
C VAL A 106 -0.40 -0.36 6.67
N GLU A 107 -1.12 -1.25 7.34
CA GLU A 107 -2.35 -1.87 6.83
C GLU A 107 -3.56 -1.36 7.63
N HIS A 108 -4.77 -1.60 7.12
CA HIS A 108 -6.02 -1.15 7.76
C HIS A 108 -6.14 0.37 7.94
N LEU A 109 -5.55 1.15 7.03
CA LEU A 109 -5.80 2.58 7.00
C LEU A 109 -7.29 2.86 6.73
N CYS A 110 -7.74 4.05 7.12
CA CYS A 110 -9.09 4.56 6.86
C CYS A 110 -8.98 6.06 6.54
N ASP A 111 -10.08 6.65 6.07
CA ASP A 111 -10.23 8.08 5.80
C ASP A 111 -9.21 8.62 4.76
N LEU A 112 -8.62 7.75 3.94
CA LEU A 112 -7.67 8.16 2.89
C LEU A 112 -8.34 8.95 1.78
N GLU A 113 -9.67 8.91 1.67
CA GLU A 113 -10.44 9.76 0.79
C GLU A 113 -10.35 11.24 1.17
N LEU A 114 -10.19 11.55 2.47
CA LEU A 114 -10.08 12.89 3.02
C LEU A 114 -8.67 13.49 2.90
N ALA A 115 -7.68 12.65 2.60
CA ALA A 115 -6.30 13.09 2.44
C ALA A 115 -6.13 13.90 1.14
N ALA A 116 -5.52 15.08 1.30
CA ALA A 116 -5.27 16.08 0.26
C ALA A 116 -4.10 15.69 -0.67
#